data_AF-A0A8C7F923-F1
#
_entry.id   AF-A0A8C7F923-F1
#
_cell.length_a   1.000
_cell.length_b   1.000
_cell.length_c   1.000
_cell.angle_alpha   90.00
_cell.angle_beta   90.00
_cell.angle_gamma   90.00
#
_symmetry.space_group_name_H-M   'P 1'
#
loop_
_entity.id
_entity.type
_entity.pdbx_description
1 polymer ?
#
loop_
_entity_poly.entity_id
_entity_poly.type
_entity_poly.pdbx_seq_one_letter_code
_entity_poly.pdbx_strand_id
1 'polypeptide(L)'
;LSYNIFTCYSVMYMEEEKVFSIEQVTAMLLTKMKETAEHALKKPVADCVVSVPCYYTDAERRSVVDAAQIAGLNCLRLMNETTAVALAYGIYKQDLPAPEEKPRIVVFVDIGHSGYQTSVCAFNKGKLKVGVFNQETEEAMGVMLILQNNSFFEN
;
A
#
# COMPACT_ATOMS: atom_id res chain seq x y z
N LEU A 1 10.02 33.44 -2.26
CA LEU A 1 10.34 32.75 -3.52
C LEU A 1 10.49 31.26 -3.22
N SER A 2 9.52 30.48 -3.71
CA SER A 2 9.60 29.05 -4.06
C SER A 2 10.15 28.04 -3.03
N TYR A 3 9.32 27.66 -2.06
CA TYR A 3 9.41 26.34 -1.41
C TYR A 3 8.88 25.28 -2.38
N ASN A 4 9.69 24.88 -3.36
CA ASN A 4 9.44 23.72 -4.22
C ASN A 4 10.76 23.00 -4.46
N ILE A 5 11.30 22.44 -3.38
CA ILE A 5 12.37 21.45 -3.46
C ILE A 5 11.64 20.10 -3.44
N PHE A 6 11.39 19.55 -4.62
CA PHE A 6 11.19 18.10 -4.72
C PHE A 6 12.47 17.46 -4.18
N THR A 7 12.37 16.79 -3.04
CA THR A 7 13.50 16.12 -2.37
C THR A 7 14.14 15.14 -3.36
N CYS A 8 15.35 15.47 -3.82
CA CYS A 8 16.12 14.62 -4.72
C CYS A 8 17.35 14.07 -3.99
N TYR A 9 17.73 12.84 -4.30
CA TYR A 9 18.91 12.19 -3.73
C TYR A 9 20.03 12.19 -4.76
N SER A 10 21.17 12.77 -4.40
CA SER A 10 22.40 12.62 -5.18
C SER A 10 23.18 11.41 -4.69
N VAL A 11 23.57 10.53 -5.60
CA VAL A 11 24.34 9.31 -5.31
C VAL A 11 25.43 9.12 -6.37
N MET A 12 26.58 8.61 -5.96
CA MET A 12 27.61 8.17 -6.91
C MET A 12 27.23 6.80 -7.47
N TYR A 13 27.04 6.71 -8.78
CA TYR A 13 26.70 5.47 -9.47
C TYR A 13 27.55 5.33 -10.73
N MET A 14 28.29 4.22 -10.83
CA MET A 14 29.24 3.96 -11.93
C MET A 14 30.24 5.12 -12.13
N GLU A 15 30.82 5.60 -11.03
CA GLU A 15 31.80 6.70 -11.02
C GLU A 15 31.25 8.07 -11.46
N GLU A 16 29.94 8.19 -11.67
CA GLU A 16 29.26 9.45 -11.99
C GLU A 16 28.29 9.85 -10.87
N GLU A 17 28.20 11.16 -10.60
CA GLU A 17 27.16 11.70 -9.72
C GLU A 17 25.81 11.68 -10.45
N LYS A 18 24.82 10.99 -9.88
CA LYS A 18 23.46 10.91 -10.42
C LYS A 18 22.45 11.39 -9.39
N VAL A 19 21.50 12.19 -9.86
CA VAL A 19 20.40 12.72 -9.05
C VAL A 19 19.13 11.97 -9.39
N PHE A 20 18.46 11.46 -8.37
CA PHE A 20 17.20 10.74 -8.49
C PHE A 20 16.09 11.42 -7.68
N SER A 21 14.88 11.48 -8.24
CA SER A 21 13.69 11.87 -7.47
C SER A 21 13.23 10.73 -6.56
N ILE A 22 12.40 11.03 -5.55
CA ILE A 22 11.77 10.00 -4.71
C ILE A 22 11.02 8.99 -5.58
N GLU A 23 10.24 9.46 -6.56
CA GLU A 23 9.45 8.61 -7.44
C GLU A 23 10.33 7.66 -8.25
N GLN A 24 11.50 8.11 -8.72
CA GLN A 24 12.45 7.26 -9.43
C GLN A 24 13.05 6.19 -8.52
N VAL A 25 13.45 6.56 -7.30
CA VAL A 25 13.98 5.59 -6.32
C VAL A 25 12.91 4.57 -5.93
N THR A 26 11.69 5.02 -5.66
CA THR A 26 10.55 4.14 -5.39
C THR A 26 10.26 3.25 -6.59
N ALA A 27 10.29 3.78 -7.82
CA ALA A 27 10.08 3.00 -9.04
C ALA A 27 11.13 1.90 -9.23
N MET A 28 12.39 2.13 -8.86
CA MET A 28 13.43 1.09 -8.88
C MET A 28 13.08 -0.07 -7.93
N LEU A 29 12.57 0.25 -6.73
CA LEU A 29 12.08 -0.76 -5.79
C LEU A 29 10.88 -1.52 -6.36
N LEU A 30 9.88 -0.81 -6.89
CA LEU A 30 8.68 -1.42 -7.48
C LEU A 30 9.04 -2.32 -8.68
N THR A 31 10.01 -1.90 -9.50
CA THR A 31 10.54 -2.71 -10.61
C THR A 31 11.14 -4.01 -10.09
N LYS A 32 11.92 -3.97 -8.98
CA LYS A 32 12.47 -5.18 -8.39
C LYS A 32 11.41 -6.11 -7.82
N MET A 33 10.36 -5.55 -7.21
CA MET A 33 9.23 -6.33 -6.70
C MET A 33 8.43 -6.96 -7.85
N LYS A 34 8.22 -6.23 -8.95
CA LYS A 34 7.63 -6.76 -10.19
C LYS A 34 8.42 -7.94 -10.73
N GLU A 35 9.74 -7.80 -10.92
CA GLU A 35 10.60 -8.90 -11.39
C GLU A 35 10.48 -10.15 -10.49
N THR A 36 10.45 -9.94 -9.17
CA THR A 36 10.33 -11.02 -8.19
C THR A 36 8.99 -11.73 -8.32
N ALA A 37 7.90 -10.97 -8.47
CA ALA A 37 6.56 -11.51 -8.69
C ALA A 37 6.45 -12.25 -10.03
N GLU A 38 6.98 -11.69 -11.12
CA GLU A 38 7.01 -12.33 -12.44
C GLU A 38 7.80 -13.63 -12.42
N HIS A 39 8.94 -13.66 -11.72
CA HIS A 39 9.73 -14.87 -11.55
C HIS A 39 8.99 -15.95 -10.76
N ALA A 40 8.22 -15.58 -9.74
CA ALA A 40 7.42 -16.52 -8.94
C ALA A 40 6.20 -17.05 -9.72
N LEU A 41 5.50 -16.18 -10.45
CA LEU A 41 4.27 -16.50 -11.19
C LEU A 41 4.53 -17.11 -12.58
N LYS A 42 5.75 -16.99 -13.10
CA LYS A 42 6.15 -17.36 -14.47
C LYS A 42 5.29 -16.68 -15.54
N LYS A 43 4.81 -15.46 -15.26
CA LYS A 43 3.93 -14.66 -16.11
C LYS A 43 4.24 -13.17 -15.92
N PRO A 44 4.01 -12.33 -16.95
CA PRO A 44 4.18 -10.88 -16.82
C PRO A 44 3.18 -10.29 -15.83
N VAL A 45 3.61 -9.26 -15.09
CA VAL A 45 2.80 -8.53 -14.12
C VAL A 45 2.61 -7.10 -14.65
N ALA A 46 1.39 -6.79 -15.10
CA ALA A 46 1.05 -5.48 -15.65
C ALA A 46 0.33 -4.59 -14.63
N ASP A 47 -0.58 -5.17 -13.85
CA ASP A 47 -1.46 -4.43 -12.94
C ASP A 47 -1.06 -4.65 -11.47
N CYS A 48 -1.21 -3.61 -10.66
CA CYS A 48 -1.01 -3.69 -9.21
C CYS A 48 -2.06 -2.89 -8.44
N VAL A 49 -2.25 -3.28 -7.19
CA VAL A 49 -2.87 -2.46 -6.14
C VAL A 49 -1.76 -2.16 -5.14
N VAL A 50 -1.64 -0.92 -4.68
CA VAL A 50 -0.59 -0.53 -3.74
C VAL A 50 -1.25 -0.05 -2.46
N SER A 51 -0.82 -0.63 -1.34
CA SER A 51 -1.17 -0.15 0.00
C SER A 51 -0.25 1.00 0.41
N VAL A 52 -0.83 2.04 1.01
CA VAL A 52 -0.11 3.17 1.58
C VAL A 52 -0.60 3.46 2.99
N PRO A 53 0.21 4.11 3.83
CA PRO A 53 -0.23 4.53 5.14
C PRO A 53 -1.40 5.53 5.06
N CYS A 54 -2.31 5.49 6.03
CA CYS A 54 -3.51 6.33 5.98
C CYS A 54 -3.24 7.84 6.13
N TYR A 55 -2.08 8.22 6.63
CA TYR A 55 -1.66 9.62 6.79
C TYR A 55 -0.99 10.22 5.55
N TYR A 56 -0.73 9.43 4.51
CA TYR A 56 -0.18 9.95 3.26
C TYR A 56 -1.10 11.03 2.69
N THR A 57 -0.52 12.20 2.45
CA THR A 57 -1.15 13.33 1.77
C THR A 57 -1.48 12.98 0.32
N ASP A 58 -2.38 13.74 -0.29
CA ASP A 58 -2.71 13.56 -1.71
C ASP A 58 -1.49 13.71 -2.63
N ALA A 59 -0.50 14.53 -2.25
CA ALA A 59 0.74 14.67 -2.99
C ALA A 59 1.58 13.40 -2.93
N GLU A 60 1.82 12.85 -1.75
CA GLU A 60 2.58 11.60 -1.56
C GLU A 60 1.88 10.42 -2.24
N ARG A 61 0.55 10.37 -2.17
CA ARG A 61 -0.25 9.37 -2.89
C ARG A 61 -0.04 9.42 -4.39
N ARG A 62 0.01 10.61 -4.98
CA ARG A 62 0.30 10.80 -6.40
C ARG A 62 1.72 10.36 -6.74
N SER A 63 2.71 10.72 -5.92
CA SER A 63 4.10 10.26 -6.12
C SER A 63 4.23 8.73 -6.12
N VAL A 64 3.45 8.00 -5.32
CA VAL A 64 3.43 6.52 -5.35
C VAL A 64 2.83 5.99 -6.66
N VAL A 65 1.78 6.62 -7.19
CA VAL A 65 1.19 6.25 -8.48
C VAL A 65 2.16 6.55 -9.63
N ASP A 66 2.82 7.70 -9.60
CA ASP A 66 3.84 8.08 -10.59
C ASP A 66 5.02 7.10 -10.57
N ALA A 67 5.48 6.70 -9.37
CA ALA A 67 6.50 5.67 -9.22
C ALA A 67 6.06 4.32 -9.82
N ALA A 68 4.81 3.91 -9.61
CA ALA A 68 4.27 2.69 -10.21
C ALA A 68 4.26 2.77 -11.75
N GLN A 69 3.89 3.93 -12.30
CA GLN A 69 3.92 4.17 -13.73
C GLN A 69 5.34 4.09 -14.30
N ILE A 70 6.33 4.69 -13.63
CA ILE A 70 7.76 4.61 -14.02
C ILE A 70 8.24 3.16 -14.01
N ALA A 71 7.79 2.34 -13.05
CA ALA A 71 8.10 0.91 -12.96
C ALA A 71 7.36 0.04 -14.01
N GLY A 72 6.53 0.64 -14.86
CA GLY A 72 5.73 -0.07 -15.86
C GLY A 72 4.65 -0.94 -15.21
N LEU A 73 4.05 -0.47 -14.12
CA LEU A 73 2.88 -1.06 -13.46
C LEU A 73 1.68 -0.11 -13.59
N ASN A 74 0.53 -0.66 -13.92
CA ASN A 74 -0.75 0.04 -13.87
C ASN A 74 -1.34 -0.06 -12.46
N CYS A 75 -1.32 1.05 -11.71
CA CYS A 75 -1.87 1.08 -10.36
C CYS A 75 -3.42 1.20 -10.41
N LEU A 76 -4.11 0.07 -10.26
CA LEU A 76 -5.57 0.00 -10.31
C LEU A 76 -6.23 0.73 -9.14
N ARG A 77 -5.61 0.66 -7.96
CA ARG A 77 -6.11 1.29 -6.75
C ARG A 77 -4.97 1.52 -5.76
N LEU A 78 -4.95 2.71 -5.19
CA LEU A 78 -4.21 3.00 -3.97
C LEU A 78 -5.14 2.78 -2.77
N MET A 79 -4.76 1.94 -1.82
CA MET A 79 -5.59 1.65 -0.63
C MET A 79 -4.84 1.86 0.67
N ASN A 80 -5.57 2.08 1.76
CA ASN A 80 -4.93 2.17 3.07
C ASN A 80 -4.46 0.79 3.52
N GLU A 81 -3.24 0.69 4.06
CA GLU A 81 -2.68 -0.55 4.63
C GLU A 81 -3.65 -1.21 5.61
N THR A 82 -4.15 -0.45 6.59
CA THR A 82 -5.11 -0.94 7.60
C THR A 82 -6.41 -1.46 6.98
N THR A 83 -6.86 -0.86 5.86
CA THR A 83 -8.03 -1.34 5.12
C THR A 83 -7.72 -2.62 4.36
N ALA A 84 -6.53 -2.73 3.76
CA ALA A 84 -6.08 -3.96 3.10
C ALA A 84 -6.03 -5.14 4.09
N VAL A 85 -5.48 -4.91 5.29
CA VAL A 85 -5.44 -5.90 6.38
C VAL A 85 -6.85 -6.29 6.83
N ALA A 86 -7.73 -5.30 7.04
CA ALA A 86 -9.11 -5.57 7.42
C ALA A 86 -9.88 -6.36 6.35
N LEU A 87 -9.69 -6.03 5.06
CA LEU A 87 -10.28 -6.77 3.95
C LEU A 87 -9.78 -8.21 3.91
N ALA A 88 -8.47 -8.42 4.04
CA ALA A 88 -7.89 -9.76 4.09
C ALA A 88 -8.51 -10.58 5.23
N TYR A 89 -8.61 -10.02 6.44
CA TYR A 89 -9.26 -10.68 7.57
C TYR A 89 -10.73 -11.02 7.25
N GLY A 90 -11.49 -10.08 6.71
CA GLY A 90 -12.91 -10.26 6.41
C GLY A 90 -13.19 -11.37 5.40
N ILE A 91 -12.26 -11.61 4.47
CA ILE A 91 -12.41 -12.59 3.38
C ILE A 91 -12.04 -14.00 3.86
N TYR A 92 -10.94 -14.15 4.61
CA TYR A 92 -10.48 -15.46 5.05
C TYR A 92 -11.23 -15.98 6.29
N LYS A 93 -11.91 -15.11 7.04
CA LYS A 93 -12.63 -15.51 8.25
C LYS A 93 -14.03 -16.07 7.91
N GLN A 94 -14.20 -17.38 8.05
CA GLN A 94 -15.44 -18.07 7.69
C GLN A 94 -16.56 -17.96 8.74
N ASP A 95 -16.20 -17.69 9.99
CA ASP A 95 -17.10 -17.66 11.15
C ASP A 95 -17.57 -16.23 11.52
N LEU A 96 -17.71 -15.34 10.54
CA LEU A 96 -18.20 -13.98 10.78
C LEU A 96 -19.71 -13.97 11.07
N PRO A 97 -20.19 -13.12 12.01
CA PRO A 97 -21.61 -13.01 12.34
C PRO A 97 -22.46 -12.67 11.10
N ALA A 98 -23.71 -13.13 11.07
CA ALA A 98 -24.61 -12.80 9.97
C ALA A 98 -24.87 -11.27 9.88
N PRO A 99 -25.30 -10.71 8.73
CA PRO A 99 -25.52 -9.26 8.57
C PRO A 99 -26.46 -8.61 9.60
N GLU A 100 -27.41 -9.38 10.11
CA GLU A 100 -28.42 -9.01 11.11
C GLU A 100 -27.94 -9.18 12.57
N GLU A 101 -26.80 -9.83 12.79
CA GLU A 101 -26.22 -10.05 14.11
C GLU A 101 -25.30 -8.90 14.54
N LYS A 102 -25.01 -8.85 15.85
CA LYS A 102 -24.03 -7.89 16.38
C LYS A 102 -22.67 -8.11 15.70
N PRO A 103 -22.03 -7.05 15.18
CA PRO A 103 -20.76 -7.19 14.48
C PRO A 103 -19.67 -7.66 15.43
N ARG A 104 -18.73 -8.44 14.90
CA ARG A 104 -17.50 -8.75 15.60
C ARG A 104 -16.57 -7.56 15.51
N ILE A 105 -16.18 -7.00 16.66
CA ILE A 105 -15.19 -5.94 16.72
C ILE A 105 -13.80 -6.58 16.76
N VAL A 106 -12.94 -6.16 15.84
CA VAL A 106 -11.55 -6.63 15.74
C VAL A 106 -10.66 -5.40 15.71
N VAL A 107 -9.59 -5.45 16.49
CA VAL A 107 -8.55 -4.42 16.51
C VAL A 107 -7.33 -4.97 15.78
N PHE A 108 -6.88 -4.26 14.75
CA PHE A 108 -5.60 -4.52 14.11
C PHE A 108 -4.57 -3.55 14.66
N VAL A 109 -3.45 -4.09 15.10
CA VAL A 109 -2.28 -3.34 15.55
C VAL A 109 -1.13 -3.77 14.65
N ASP A 110 -0.67 -2.84 13.82
CA ASP A 110 0.53 -2.98 12.99
C ASP A 110 1.67 -2.24 13.69
N ILE A 111 2.78 -2.92 13.93
CA ILE A 111 4.00 -2.35 14.50
C ILE A 111 5.11 -2.70 13.52
N GLY A 112 5.45 -1.72 12.68
CA GLY A 112 6.46 -1.82 11.65
C GLY A 112 7.79 -1.22 12.08
N HIS A 113 8.72 -1.17 11.13
CA HIS A 113 10.05 -0.60 11.33
C HIS A 113 10.03 0.86 11.77
N SER A 114 9.09 1.64 11.25
CA SER A 114 9.06 3.11 11.38
C SER A 114 7.85 3.63 12.13
N GLY A 115 7.07 2.77 12.77
CA GLY A 115 5.91 3.23 13.49
C GLY A 115 4.88 2.16 13.74
N TYR A 116 3.79 2.61 14.34
CA TYR A 116 2.68 1.74 14.66
C TYR A 116 1.36 2.35 14.22
N GLN A 117 0.43 1.49 13.81
CA GLN A 117 -0.91 1.84 13.39
C GLN A 117 -1.92 0.97 14.12
N THR A 118 -2.97 1.59 14.64
CA THR A 118 -4.10 0.86 15.21
C THR A 118 -5.38 1.18 14.46
N SER A 119 -6.13 0.15 14.09
CA SER A 119 -7.46 0.30 13.49
C SER A 119 -8.48 -0.60 14.16
N VAL A 120 -9.67 -0.06 14.39
CA VAL A 120 -10.81 -0.81 14.94
C VAL A 120 -11.80 -1.05 13.82
N CYS A 121 -12.12 -2.32 13.55
CA CYS A 121 -13.01 -2.73 12.48
C CYS A 121 -14.19 -3.54 13.03
N ALA A 122 -15.36 -3.32 12.45
CA ALA A 122 -16.57 -4.08 12.73
C ALA A 122 -16.90 -4.99 11.54
N PHE A 123 -17.05 -6.28 11.80
CA PHE A 123 -17.25 -7.31 10.77
C PHE A 123 -18.60 -8.02 10.91
N ASN A 124 -19.28 -8.15 9.78
CA ASN A 124 -20.35 -9.13 9.53
C ASN A 124 -20.03 -9.89 8.24
N LYS A 125 -20.71 -11.02 7.99
CA LYS A 125 -20.53 -11.82 6.78
C LYS A 125 -20.80 -10.98 5.52
N GLY A 126 -19.78 -10.81 4.69
CA GLY A 126 -19.86 -10.03 3.44
C GLY A 126 -19.95 -8.51 3.64
N LYS A 127 -19.84 -7.98 4.87
CA LYS A 127 -19.85 -6.54 5.14
C LYS A 127 -18.75 -6.15 6.11
N LEU A 128 -17.90 -5.21 5.68
CA LEU A 128 -16.87 -4.59 6.50
C LEU A 128 -17.26 -3.13 6.77
N LYS A 129 -17.26 -2.72 8.03
CA LYS A 129 -17.26 -1.32 8.42
C LYS A 129 -15.98 -1.01 9.18
N VAL A 130 -15.11 -0.21 8.56
CA VAL A 130 -13.89 0.27 9.21
C VAL A 130 -14.25 1.47 10.09
N GLY A 131 -13.79 1.45 11.34
CA GLY A 131 -14.09 2.45 12.35
C GLY A 131 -12.94 3.43 12.59
N VAL A 132 -12.69 3.75 13.85
CA VAL A 132 -11.70 4.75 14.29
C VAL A 132 -10.28 4.25 14.04
N PHE A 133 -9.47 5.15 13.48
CA PHE A 133 -8.03 5.00 13.34
C PHE A 133 -7.35 5.83 14.42
N ASN A 134 -6.43 5.22 15.18
CA ASN A 134 -5.50 5.95 16.04
C ASN A 134 -4.08 5.58 15.60
N GLN A 135 -3.26 6.59 15.43
CA GLN A 135 -1.90 6.43 14.95
C GLN A 135 -0.98 7.46 15.58
N GLU A 136 0.23 7.03 15.91
CA GLU A 136 1.36 7.86 16.29
C GLU A 136 2.58 7.34 15.50
N THR A 137 3.24 8.22 14.73
CA THR A 137 4.36 7.84 13.86
C THR A 137 5.44 8.91 13.87
N GLU A 138 6.71 8.47 13.96
CA GLU A 138 7.87 9.15 13.41
C GLU A 138 8.15 8.51 12.04
N GLU A 139 7.64 9.13 10.96
CA GLU A 139 7.99 8.94 9.54
C GLU A 139 8.66 7.60 9.08
N ALA A 140 7.96 6.75 8.30
CA ALA A 140 8.55 6.13 7.09
C ALA A 140 7.54 5.51 6.10
N MET A 141 8.09 4.95 5.02
CA MET A 141 7.43 4.41 3.83
C MET A 141 6.65 3.10 4.08
N GLY A 142 5.47 3.03 3.47
CA GLY A 142 4.57 1.89 3.57
C GLY A 142 5.04 0.61 2.86
N VAL A 143 4.47 -0.51 3.29
CA VAL A 143 4.70 -1.84 2.74
C VAL A 143 3.84 -2.02 1.49
N MET A 144 4.47 -2.32 0.36
CA MET A 144 3.77 -2.62 -0.91
C MET A 144 3.20 -4.04 -0.87
N LEU A 145 1.88 -4.17 -0.82
CA LEU A 145 1.18 -5.43 -1.03
C LEU A 145 0.80 -5.58 -2.52
N ILE A 146 1.55 -6.35 -3.31
CA ILE A 146 1.15 -6.70 -4.68
C ILE A 146 -0.02 -7.70 -4.61
N LEU A 147 -1.26 -7.20 -4.72
CA LEU A 147 -2.44 -8.05 -4.90
C LEU A 147 -2.76 -8.17 -6.39
N GLN A 148 -2.43 -9.31 -7.00
CA GLN A 148 -3.02 -9.70 -8.29
C GLN A 148 -4.07 -10.80 -8.09
N ASN A 149 -5.33 -10.41 -8.30
CA ASN A 149 -6.29 -11.21 -9.04
C ASN A 149 -7.36 -10.27 -9.62
N ASN A 150 -7.46 -10.23 -10.96
CA ASN A 150 -8.39 -9.37 -11.71
C ASN A 150 -9.87 -9.61 -11.39
N SER A 151 -10.22 -10.68 -10.68
CA SER A 151 -11.60 -10.95 -10.24
C SER A 151 -11.93 -10.41 -8.84
N PHE A 152 -10.98 -9.78 -8.15
CA PHE A 152 -11.10 -9.47 -6.72
C PHE A 152 -11.59 -8.03 -6.42
N PHE A 153 -11.47 -7.11 -7.37
CA PHE A 153 -11.84 -5.69 -7.19
C PHE A 153 -12.95 -5.21 -8.14
N GLU A 154 -13.47 -6.08 -9.00
CA GLU A 154 -14.56 -5.78 -9.95
C GLU A 154 -15.97 -5.95 -9.37
N ASN A 155 -16.12 -6.27 -8.07
CA ASN A 155 -17.44 -6.31 -7.40
C ASN A 155 -17.50 -5.39 -6.18
#